data_AF-A0A5M7CD85-F1
#
_entry.id   AF-A0A5M7CD85-F1
#
_cell.length_a   1.000
_cell.length_b   1.000
_cell.length_c   1.000
_cell.angle_alpha   90.00
_cell.angle_beta   90.00
_cell.angle_gamma   90.00
#
_symmetry.space_group_name_H-M   'P 1'
#
loop_
_entity.id
_entity.type
_entity.pdbx_description
1 polymer ?
#
loop_
_entity_poly.entity_id
_entity_poly.type
_entity_poly.pdbx_seq_one_letter_code
_entity_poly.pdbx_strand_id
1 'polypeptide(L)' 'MDLITKCSELPHEQLCEEIRIAGLARKQALDSGSEADVEMAESVLDWYLDELAERLRRGRVPDVRTVRDSREDEPVPQ' A
#
# COMPACT_ATOMS: atom_id res chain seq x y z
N MET A 1 -3.55 19.13 -1.32
CA MET A 1 -2.74 18.06 -1.91
C MET A 1 -3.55 16.78 -1.80
N ASP A 2 -3.86 16.17 -2.94
CA ASP A 2 -4.69 14.96 -3.04
C ASP A 2 -4.04 13.78 -2.34
N LEU A 3 -4.61 13.37 -1.21
CA LEU A 3 -4.34 12.07 -0.61
C LEU A 3 -4.71 10.96 -1.62
N ILE A 4 -5.85 11.10 -2.29
CA ILE A 4 -6.39 10.15 -3.29
C ILE A 4 -5.33 9.75 -4.33
N THR A 5 -4.61 10.71 -4.90
CA THR A 5 -3.59 10.47 -5.93
C THR A 5 -2.38 9.70 -5.40
N LYS A 6 -2.03 9.86 -4.12
CA LYS A 6 -0.85 9.20 -3.53
C LYS A 6 -1.06 7.71 -3.31
N CYS A 7 -2.27 7.26 -2.93
CA CYS A 7 -2.50 5.87 -2.57
C CYS A 7 -2.44 4.92 -3.78
N SER A 8 -3.02 5.31 -4.92
CA SER A 8 -2.97 4.52 -6.15
C SER A 8 -1.55 4.33 -6.70
N GLU A 9 -0.61 5.22 -6.34
CA GLU A 9 0.79 5.19 -6.77
C GLU A 9 1.68 4.34 -5.84
N LEU A 10 1.21 4.00 -4.64
CA LEU A 10 2.01 3.22 -3.68
C LEU A 10 2.27 1.81 -4.24
N PRO A 11 3.52 1.31 -4.21
CA PRO A 11 3.83 -0.11 -4.36
C PRO A 11 3.02 -0.97 -3.37
N HIS A 12 2.79 -2.25 -3.69
CA HIS A 12 2.00 -3.15 -2.83
C HIS A 12 2.55 -3.24 -1.40
N GLU A 13 3.87 -3.39 -1.25
CA GLU A 13 4.51 -3.46 0.07
C GLU A 13 4.32 -2.17 0.88
N GLN A 14 4.42 -1.01 0.22
CA GLN A 14 4.19 0.27 0.89
C GLN A 14 2.72 0.44 1.29
N LEU A 15 1.78 0.05 0.44
CA LEU A 15 0.35 0.05 0.79
C LEU A 15 0.08 -0.83 2.03
N CYS A 16 0.66 -2.03 2.07
CA CYS A 16 0.55 -2.92 3.23
C CYS A 16 1.17 -2.32 4.50
N GLU A 17 2.29 -1.61 4.38
CA GLU A 17 2.93 -0.93 5.49
C GLU A 17 2.09 0.25 6.01
N GLU A 18 1.51 1.05 5.12
CA GLU A 18 0.60 2.14 5.48
C GLU A 18 -0.66 1.61 6.22
N ILE A 19 -1.23 0.49 5.76
CA ILE A 19 -2.33 -0.20 6.48
C ILE A 19 -1.89 -0.59 7.89
N ARG A 20 -0.69 -1.15 8.04
CA ARG A 20 -0.15 -1.54 9.34
C ARG A 20 0.04 -0.34 10.27
N ILE A 21 0.56 0.78 9.75
CA ILE A 21 0.75 2.03 10.49
C ILE A 21 -0.59 2.60 10.95
N ALA A 22 -1.58 2.69 10.05
CA ALA A 22 -2.92 3.19 10.37
C ALA A 22 -3.62 2.29 11.42
N GLY A 23 -3.44 0.96 11.33
CA GLY A 23 -3.90 0.01 12.34
C GLY A 23 -3.27 0.22 13.72
N LEU A 24 -1.97 0.54 13.77
CA LEU A 24 -1.29 0.86 15.02
C LEU A 24 -1.81 2.18 15.62
N ALA A 25 -2.00 3.21 14.78
CA ALA A 25 -2.55 4.50 15.22
C ALA A 25 -3.96 4.34 15.80
N ARG A 26 -4.83 3.56 15.14
CA ARG A 26 -6.15 3.21 15.66
C ARG A 26 -6.08 2.53 17.01
N LYS A 27 -5.19 1.55 17.18
CA LYS A 27 -5.00 0.87 18.47
C LYS A 27 -4.58 1.87 19.56
N GLN A 28 -3.62 2.74 19.28
CA GLN A 28 -3.16 3.75 20.23
C GLN A 28 -4.28 4.74 20.60
N ALA A 29 -5.11 5.12 19.64
CA ALA A 29 -6.27 5.99 19.86
C ALA A 29 -7.34 5.32 20.73
N LEU A 30 -7.59 4.02 20.53
CA LEU A 30 -8.46 3.23 21.40
C LEU A 30 -7.90 3.13 22.82
N ASP A 31 -6.60 2.86 22.95
CA ASP A 31 -5.92 2.75 24.25
C ASP A 31 -5.91 4.09 25.01
N SER A 32 -5.91 5.23 24.30
CA SER A 32 -5.99 6.57 24.89
C SER A 32 -7.43 7.07 25.14
N GLY A 33 -8.44 6.38 24.60
CA GLY A 33 -9.84 6.79 24.67
C GLY A 33 -10.20 8.00 23.79
N SER A 34 -9.41 8.28 22.75
CA SER A 34 -9.63 9.41 21.84
C SER A 34 -10.54 9.02 20.67
N GLU A 35 -11.85 9.25 20.78
CA GLU A 35 -12.82 8.88 19.74
C GLU A 35 -12.52 9.54 18.38
N ALA A 36 -12.09 10.81 18.39
CA ALA A 36 -11.76 11.53 17.15
C ALA A 36 -10.55 10.94 16.43
N ASP A 37 -9.52 10.51 17.17
CA ASP A 37 -8.35 9.87 16.58
C ASP A 37 -8.66 8.46 16.08
N VAL A 38 -9.58 7.74 16.75
CA VAL A 38 -10.09 6.45 16.29
C VAL A 38 -10.81 6.63 14.95
N GLU A 39 -11.76 7.56 14.87
CA GLU A 39 -12.54 7.83 13.65
C GLU A 39 -11.63 8.24 12.48
N MET A 40 -10.63 9.08 12.76
CA MET A 40 -9.63 9.46 11.76
C MET A 40 -8.80 8.26 11.28
N ALA A 41 -8.28 7.44 12.22
CA ALA A 41 -7.48 6.28 11.86
C ALA A 41 -8.29 5.20 11.11
N GLU A 42 -9.56 5.03 11.47
CA GLU A 42 -10.51 4.15 10.76
C GLU A 42 -10.79 4.65 9.34
N SER A 43 -11.04 5.95 9.17
CA SER A 43 -11.25 6.54 7.84
C SER A 43 -10.04 6.35 6.91
N VAL A 44 -8.83 6.46 7.46
CA VAL A 44 -7.58 6.22 6.71
C VAL A 44 -7.41 4.74 6.38
N LEU A 45 -7.69 3.85 7.33
CA LEU A 45 -7.64 2.40 7.13
C LEU A 45 -8.59 1.94 6.03
N ASP A 46 -9.85 2.38 6.07
CA ASP A 46 -10.87 2.01 5.09
C ASP A 46 -10.42 2.38 3.67
N TRP A 47 -9.86 3.57 3.52
CA TRP A 47 -9.36 4.03 2.23
C TRP A 47 -8.21 3.16 1.67
N TYR A 48 -7.24 2.77 2.52
CA TYR A 48 -6.16 1.88 2.08
C TYR A 48 -6.64 0.44 1.81
N LEU A 49 -7.60 -0.04 2.60
CA LEU A 49 -8.20 -1.37 2.42
C LEU A 49 -9.01 -1.45 1.13
N ASP A 50 -9.73 -0.38 0.77
CA ASP A 50 -10.46 -0.28 -0.50
C ASP A 50 -9.51 -0.33 -1.71
N GLU A 51 -8.39 0.40 -1.66
CA GLU A 51 -7.37 0.34 -2.70
C GLU A 51 -6.76 -1.07 -2.82
N LEU A 52 -6.45 -1.71 -1.69
CA LEU A 52 -5.94 -3.08 -1.68
C LEU A 52 -6.96 -4.05 -2.27
N ALA A 53 -8.23 -3.95 -1.89
CA ALA A 53 -9.31 -4.77 -2.41
C ALA A 53 -9.48 -4.56 -3.92
N GLU A 54 -9.39 -3.33 -4.40
CA GLU A 54 -9.47 -3.01 -5.83
C GLU A 54 -8.30 -3.63 -6.62
N ARG A 55 -7.08 -3.55 -6.10
CA ARG A 55 -5.89 -4.18 -6.70
C ARG A 55 -6.05 -5.69 -6.81
N LEU A 56 -6.50 -6.34 -5.74
CA LEU A 56 -6.76 -7.77 -5.70
C LEU A 56 -7.85 -8.16 -6.71
N ARG A 57 -8.96 -7.41 -6.80
CA ARG A 57 -10.01 -7.62 -7.82
C ARG A 57 -9.50 -7.51 -9.25
N ARG A 58 -8.57 -6.59 -9.50
CA ARG A 58 -7.94 -6.39 -10.83
C ARG A 58 -6.85 -7.41 -11.16
N GLY A 59 -6.52 -8.33 -10.24
CA GLY A 59 -5.38 -9.25 -10.39
C GLY A 59 -4.03 -8.53 -10.43
N ARG A 60 -3.98 -7.25 -10.02
CA ARG A 60 -2.75 -6.45 -9.99
C ARG A 60 -2.16 -6.56 -8.59
N VAL A 61 -1.42 -7.63 -8.35
CA VAL A 61 -0.34 -7.57 -7.36
C VAL A 61 0.86 -7.05 -8.14
N PRO A 62 1.29 -5.78 -7.99
CA PRO A 62 2.51 -5.33 -8.63
C PRO A 62 3.66 -6.24 -8.19
N ASP A 63 4.13 -7.04 -9.16
CA ASP A 63 5.17 -8.02 -8.98
C ASP A 63 6.49 -7.28 -8.63
N VAL A 64 7.12 -7.70 -7.54
CA VAL A 64 8.41 -7.18 -7.05
C VAL A 64 9.55 -7.48 -8.05
N ARG A 65 9.28 -8.21 -9.13
CA ARG A 65 10.33 -8.77 -10.01
C ARG A 65 10.68 -8.01 -11.29
N THR A 66 10.08 -6.87 -11.61
CA THR A 66 10.44 -6.15 -12.87
C THR A 66 11.67 -5.23 -12.79
N VAL A 67 12.49 -5.30 -11.73
CA VAL A 67 13.73 -4.48 -11.64
C VAL A 67 14.99 -5.23 -12.12
N ARG A 68 14.90 -6.48 -12.61
CA ARG A 68 16.12 -7.20 -13.01
C ARG A 68 15.95 -8.18 -14.17
N ASP A 69 15.63 -7.66 -15.36
CA ASP A 69 15.93 -8.34 -16.62
C ASP A 69 16.15 -7.32 -17.75
N SER A 70 17.18 -6.50 -17.58
CA SER A 70 17.70 -5.64 -18.65
C SER A 70 19.21 -5.52 -18.49
N ARG A 71 19.93 -6.63 -18.72
CA ARG A 71 21.37 -6.76 -19.05
C ARG A 71 21.68 -8.26 -19.03
N GLU A 72 22.19 -8.94 -20.04
CA GLU A 72 22.66 -8.64 -21.39
C GLU A 72 22.50 -9.96 -22.15
N ASP A 73 21.73 -9.95 -23.23
CA ASP A 73 21.69 -11.03 -24.20
C ASP A 73 22.80 -10.71 -25.21
N GLU A 74 24.03 -11.16 -24.92
CA GLU A 74 25.15 -11.03 -25.86
C GLU A 74 25.31 -12.36 -26.60
N PRO A 75 25.07 -12.42 -27.93
CA PRO A 75 25.24 -13.65 -28.67
C PRO A 75 26.74 -13.92 -28.87
N VAL A 76 27.23 -15.02 -28.32
CA VAL A 76 28.58 -15.52 -28.63
C VAL A 76 28.59 -15.99 -30.10
N PRO A 77 29.40 -15.40 -30.99
CA PRO A 77 29.54 -15.90 -32.36
C PRO A 77 30.27 -17.26 -32.37
N GLN A 78 29.91 -18.09 -33.35
CA GLN A 78 30.40 -19.47 -33.56
C GLN A 78 31.91 -19.57 -33.76
#